data_AF-A0A0T5ZX92-F1
#
_entry.id   AF-A0A0T5ZX92-F1
#
_cell.length_a   1.000
_cell.length_b   1.000
_cell.length_c   1.000
_cell.angle_alpha   90.00
_cell.angle_beta   90.00
_cell.angle_gamma   90.00
#
_symmetry.space_group_name_H-M   'P 1'
#
loop_
_entity.id
_entity.type
_entity.pdbx_description
1 polymer ?
#
loop_
_entity_poly.entity_id
_entity_poly.type
_entity_poly.pdbx_seq_one_letter_code
_entity_poly.pdbx_strand_id
1 'polypeptide(L)'
;MNMRKFLSFLVIALVFGLGGYFASKYLPVGTVFADNDNDGITDDVDADDDNDGILDTEDVDAQEDHSLDHDNDGTDDSEDLDDDNDGIEDEQDDSDLDEDNDGVDDGDDVDDDNDDKVDTEENQFEDDLDEDGQDNEIDQDDDNDGTLDSEDSDDDNDEVEDAEDPDDDGDEVEDAEEEIEDHGGE
;
A
#
# COMPACT_ATOMS: atom_id res chain seq x y z
N MET A 1 -46.91 6.65 -39.14
CA MET A 1 -46.62 7.65 -40.19
C MET A 1 -45.15 8.04 -40.06
N ASN A 2 -44.34 7.61 -41.03
CA ASN A 2 -42.97 8.07 -41.36
C ASN A 2 -41.78 7.76 -40.43
N MET A 3 -41.30 6.53 -40.62
CA MET A 3 -39.90 6.04 -40.57
C MET A 3 -38.93 6.88 -41.43
N ARG A 4 -37.84 7.40 -40.86
CA ARG A 4 -36.67 8.06 -41.51
C ARG A 4 -35.50 8.10 -40.50
N LYS A 5 -34.24 7.72 -40.72
CA LYS A 5 -33.45 7.08 -41.78
C LYS A 5 -32.17 6.54 -41.11
N PHE A 6 -31.75 5.33 -41.47
CA PHE A 6 -30.39 4.82 -41.24
C PHE A 6 -29.35 5.73 -41.92
N LEU A 7 -28.22 6.01 -41.26
CA LEU A 7 -26.99 6.37 -41.95
C LEU A 7 -25.84 5.52 -41.41
N SER A 8 -25.42 4.60 -42.28
CA SER A 8 -24.25 3.74 -42.16
C SER A 8 -23.01 4.55 -42.53
N PHE A 9 -21.95 4.49 -41.72
CA PHE A 9 -20.59 4.66 -42.22
C PHE A 9 -19.72 3.51 -41.72
N LEU A 10 -19.53 2.61 -42.68
CA LEU A 10 -18.48 1.61 -42.79
C LEU A 10 -17.10 2.31 -42.78
N VAL A 11 -16.23 1.96 -41.84
CA VAL A 11 -14.78 2.09 -42.03
C VAL A 11 -14.18 0.71 -41.78
N ILE A 12 -13.67 0.10 -42.84
CA ILE A 12 -13.05 -1.23 -42.86
C ILE A 12 -11.55 -1.08 -43.15
N ALA A 13 -10.78 -1.98 -42.53
CA ALA A 13 -9.44 -2.49 -42.86
C ALA A 13 -8.24 -1.66 -42.37
N LEU A 14 -7.53 -2.15 -41.35
CA LEU A 14 -6.56 -3.27 -41.33
C LEU A 14 -5.16 -2.83 -41.73
N VAL A 15 -4.26 -2.78 -40.75
CA VAL A 15 -2.85 -3.09 -40.96
C VAL A 15 -2.52 -4.26 -40.03
N PHE A 16 -2.27 -5.42 -40.63
CA PHE A 16 -1.71 -6.59 -39.97
C PHE A 16 -0.25 -6.33 -39.60
N GLY A 17 0.10 -6.53 -38.34
CA GLY A 17 1.46 -6.80 -37.89
C GLY A 17 1.46 -8.08 -37.05
N LEU A 18 1.77 -9.22 -37.68
CA LEU A 18 2.10 -10.46 -36.98
C LEU A 18 3.54 -10.38 -36.49
N GLY A 19 3.75 -10.55 -35.19
CA GLY A 19 5.03 -10.82 -34.53
C GLY A 19 4.82 -10.78 -33.02
N GLY A 20 4.57 -11.92 -32.37
CA GLY A 20 5.59 -12.62 -31.59
C GLY A 20 5.60 -12.09 -30.15
N TYR A 21 4.88 -12.72 -29.22
CA TYR A 21 5.41 -13.68 -28.25
C TYR A 21 6.50 -13.08 -27.32
N PHE A 22 6.05 -12.77 -26.09
CA PHE A 22 6.74 -12.75 -24.78
C PHE A 22 7.93 -11.80 -24.55
N ALA A 23 7.69 -10.89 -23.62
CA ALA A 23 8.60 -10.46 -22.56
C ALA A 23 7.69 -9.85 -21.45
N SER A 24 7.03 -10.63 -20.59
CA SER A 24 7.55 -10.86 -19.23
C SER A 24 9.06 -10.82 -19.21
N LYS A 25 9.60 -9.64 -18.92
CA LYS A 25 11.02 -9.43 -18.72
C LYS A 25 11.21 -8.17 -17.90
N TYR A 26 11.07 -8.34 -16.60
CA TYR A 26 11.44 -7.43 -15.52
C TYR A 26 10.74 -6.07 -15.63
N LEU A 27 9.62 -5.93 -14.92
CA LEU A 27 9.39 -4.66 -14.27
C LEU A 27 10.67 -4.38 -13.44
N PRO A 28 11.25 -3.17 -13.51
CA PRO A 28 12.29 -2.83 -12.56
C PRO A 28 11.69 -3.09 -11.18
N VAL A 29 12.46 -3.77 -10.34
CA VAL A 29 12.23 -3.80 -8.90
C VAL A 29 12.12 -2.34 -8.50
N GLY A 30 10.89 -1.83 -8.32
CA GLY A 30 10.64 -0.77 -7.36
C GLY A 30 11.22 -1.29 -6.06
N THR A 31 11.95 -0.42 -5.39
CA THR A 31 12.44 -0.70 -4.04
C THR A 31 11.25 -1.25 -3.28
N VAL A 32 11.33 -2.50 -2.81
CA VAL A 32 10.35 -2.96 -1.83
C VAL A 32 10.85 -2.25 -0.59
N PHE A 33 10.15 -1.20 -0.16
CA PHE A 33 10.35 -0.66 1.17
C PHE A 33 10.05 -1.78 2.16
N ALA A 34 10.80 -1.80 3.26
CA ALA A 34 10.48 -2.77 4.28
C ALA A 34 9.18 -2.29 4.94
N ASP A 35 8.28 -3.22 5.18
CA ASP A 35 6.97 -3.04 5.80
C ASP A 35 6.81 -4.33 6.60
N ASN A 36 7.31 -4.27 7.83
CA ASN A 36 7.69 -5.43 8.63
C ASN A 36 6.48 -6.08 9.30
N ASP A 37 5.45 -5.28 9.61
CA ASP A 37 4.16 -5.72 10.12
C ASP A 37 3.07 -5.77 9.04
N ASN A 38 3.33 -5.25 7.83
CA ASN A 38 2.39 -5.22 6.71
C ASN A 38 1.11 -4.42 7.00
N ASP A 39 1.17 -3.42 7.88
CA ASP A 39 0.02 -2.55 8.17
C ASP A 39 -0.22 -1.48 7.09
N GLY A 40 0.61 -1.51 6.04
CA GLY A 40 0.58 -0.60 4.90
C GLY A 40 1.38 0.69 5.13
N ILE A 41 2.07 0.82 6.26
CA ILE A 41 3.01 1.87 6.61
C ILE A 41 4.42 1.29 6.52
N THR A 42 5.35 1.93 5.82
CA THR A 42 6.71 1.38 5.63
C THR A 42 7.57 1.55 6.89
N ASP A 43 8.52 0.65 7.20
CA ASP A 43 9.43 0.68 8.37
C ASP A 43 10.23 1.99 8.53
N ASP A 44 10.30 2.82 7.49
CA ASP A 44 10.97 4.11 7.58
C ASP A 44 10.06 5.21 8.14
N VAL A 45 8.75 4.99 8.15
CA VAL A 45 7.72 5.96 8.53
C VAL A 45 6.77 5.44 9.61
N ASP A 46 6.75 4.13 9.82
CA ASP A 46 6.12 3.53 10.99
C ASP A 46 6.84 3.96 12.28
N ALA A 47 6.05 4.27 13.30
CA ALA A 47 6.55 4.63 14.63
C ALA A 47 6.72 3.39 15.54
N ASP A 48 6.24 2.25 15.07
CA ASP A 48 6.21 0.94 15.69
C ASP A 48 6.33 -0.10 14.57
N ASP A 49 7.50 -0.18 13.89
CA ASP A 49 7.82 -0.99 12.67
C ASP A 49 7.33 -2.46 12.69
N ASP A 50 6.99 -2.97 13.87
CA ASP A 50 6.53 -4.33 14.13
C ASP A 50 5.17 -4.42 14.86
N ASN A 51 4.50 -3.29 15.05
CA ASN A 51 3.25 -3.07 15.80
C ASN A 51 3.13 -3.84 17.15
N ASP A 52 4.26 -4.14 17.82
CA ASP A 52 4.29 -4.89 19.09
C ASP A 52 3.83 -4.05 20.31
N GLY A 53 3.59 -2.76 20.06
CA GLY A 53 3.18 -1.76 21.05
C GLY A 53 4.34 -1.08 21.78
N ILE A 54 5.57 -1.22 21.28
CA ILE A 54 6.79 -0.58 21.76
C ILE A 54 7.46 0.18 20.61
N LEU A 55 7.15 1.48 20.50
CA LEU A 55 7.82 2.41 19.57
C LEU A 55 9.32 2.12 19.30
N ASP A 56 9.77 2.18 18.05
CA ASP A 56 11.14 1.79 17.61
C ASP A 56 12.24 2.55 18.36
N THR A 57 11.92 3.78 18.79
CA THR A 57 12.85 4.59 19.59
C THR A 57 13.19 3.98 20.96
N GLU A 58 12.32 3.11 21.47
CA GLU A 58 12.44 2.34 22.69
C GLU A 58 12.65 0.83 22.43
N ASP A 59 12.38 0.37 21.21
CA ASP A 59 12.59 -1.00 20.78
C ASP A 59 14.03 -1.29 20.31
N VAL A 60 14.48 -2.51 20.58
CA VAL A 60 15.77 -3.02 20.12
C VAL A 60 15.65 -3.99 18.96
N ASP A 61 14.42 -4.42 18.71
CA ASP A 61 13.99 -5.48 17.83
C ASP A 61 12.97 -4.96 16.77
N ALA A 62 12.59 -3.66 16.75
CA ALA A 62 11.75 -2.99 15.71
C ALA A 62 11.93 -3.45 14.24
N GLN A 63 13.15 -3.79 13.83
CA GLN A 63 13.41 -4.30 12.46
C GLN A 63 13.43 -5.84 12.36
N GLU A 64 12.86 -6.54 13.34
CA GLU A 64 12.56 -7.96 13.26
C GLU A 64 11.38 -8.12 12.31
N ASP A 65 11.48 -9.08 11.41
CA ASP A 65 10.45 -9.34 10.41
C ASP A 65 9.30 -10.07 11.12
N HIS A 66 8.27 -9.31 11.52
CA HIS A 66 7.09 -9.80 12.24
C HIS A 66 6.02 -10.37 11.30
N SER A 67 6.30 -10.47 10.00
CA SER A 67 5.53 -11.33 9.08
C SER A 67 5.48 -12.82 9.48
N LEU A 68 6.16 -13.18 10.57
CA LEU A 68 6.15 -14.47 11.22
C LEU A 68 5.77 -14.37 12.72
N ASP A 69 4.98 -13.38 13.14
CA ASP A 69 4.43 -13.18 14.49
C ASP A 69 2.97 -12.71 14.35
N HIS A 70 2.07 -13.59 13.88
CA HIS A 70 0.74 -13.24 13.35
C HIS A 70 -0.23 -12.57 14.33
N ASP A 71 0.08 -12.55 15.63
CA ASP A 71 -0.72 -11.88 16.65
C ASP A 71 0.00 -10.71 17.32
N ASN A 72 1.19 -10.35 16.82
CA ASN A 72 2.07 -9.30 17.31
C ASN A 72 2.25 -9.36 18.84
N ASP A 73 2.38 -10.58 19.41
CA ASP A 73 2.62 -10.77 20.85
C ASP A 73 4.11 -10.75 21.25
N GLY A 74 4.98 -10.65 20.24
CA GLY A 74 6.44 -10.61 20.36
C GLY A 74 7.07 -12.00 20.38
N THR A 75 6.39 -13.01 19.84
CA THR A 75 6.84 -14.40 19.79
C THR A 75 6.67 -14.97 18.38
N ASP A 76 7.76 -15.10 17.61
CA ASP A 76 7.65 -15.69 16.27
C ASP A 76 6.77 -16.97 16.25
N ASP A 77 5.87 -17.10 15.27
CA ASP A 77 5.02 -18.27 14.96
C ASP A 77 5.80 -19.59 15.05
N SER A 78 7.10 -19.54 14.72
CA SER A 78 7.95 -20.72 14.75
C SER A 78 8.23 -21.27 16.16
N GLU A 79 8.03 -20.44 17.18
CA GLU A 79 8.21 -20.71 18.61
C GLU A 79 6.95 -20.40 19.46
N ASP A 80 5.92 -19.76 18.91
CA ASP A 80 4.57 -19.69 19.49
C ASP A 80 3.83 -21.05 19.41
N LEU A 81 2.74 -21.17 20.15
CA LEU A 81 1.85 -22.32 20.20
C LEU A 81 0.38 -21.94 19.93
N ASP A 82 0.09 -20.65 19.69
CA ASP A 82 -1.22 -20.05 19.44
C ASP A 82 -1.01 -18.80 18.55
N ASP A 83 -0.52 -18.98 17.31
CA ASP A 83 0.03 -17.94 16.42
C ASP A 83 -0.94 -16.74 16.15
N ASP A 84 -2.26 -16.93 16.26
CA ASP A 84 -3.30 -15.88 16.09
C ASP A 84 -3.94 -15.42 17.42
N ASN A 85 -3.48 -15.98 18.54
CA ASN A 85 -3.98 -15.78 19.91
C ASN A 85 -5.52 -15.97 20.10
N ASP A 86 -6.19 -16.79 19.27
CA ASP A 86 -7.64 -17.06 19.35
C ASP A 86 -8.02 -17.96 20.55
N GLY A 87 -7.03 -18.66 21.11
CA GLY A 87 -7.14 -19.61 22.20
C GLY A 87 -7.24 -21.08 21.80
N ILE A 88 -6.91 -21.43 20.56
CA ILE A 88 -6.82 -22.77 19.98
C ILE A 88 -5.39 -23.03 19.47
N GLU A 89 -4.62 -23.78 20.26
CA GLU A 89 -3.25 -24.16 19.88
C GLU A 89 -3.09 -24.63 18.41
N ASP A 90 -2.09 -24.15 17.66
CA ASP A 90 -1.90 -24.35 16.20
C ASP A 90 -1.94 -25.84 15.77
N GLU A 91 -1.50 -26.76 16.64
CA GLU A 91 -1.62 -28.21 16.37
C GLU A 91 -3.09 -28.67 16.16
N GLN A 92 -4.05 -27.84 16.55
CA GLN A 92 -5.49 -28.07 16.59
C GLN A 92 -6.29 -27.02 15.83
N ASP A 93 -5.66 -25.94 15.37
CA ASP A 93 -6.29 -24.99 14.48
C ASP A 93 -6.20 -25.44 13.01
N ASP A 94 -7.28 -25.24 12.28
CA ASP A 94 -7.30 -25.37 10.83
C ASP A 94 -7.06 -24.00 10.15
N SER A 95 -7.09 -22.92 10.93
CA SER A 95 -6.84 -21.53 10.59
C SER A 95 -5.79 -20.94 11.55
N ASP A 96 -4.57 -21.49 11.55
CA ASP A 96 -3.52 -21.10 12.51
C ASP A 96 -2.86 -19.76 12.20
N LEU A 97 -3.09 -19.19 11.02
CA LEU A 97 -2.58 -17.89 10.59
C LEU A 97 -3.77 -17.03 10.14
N ASP A 98 -4.43 -16.38 11.11
CA ASP A 98 -5.70 -15.66 10.99
C ASP A 98 -5.63 -14.36 11.82
N GLU A 99 -4.99 -13.34 11.27
CA GLU A 99 -4.62 -12.10 11.98
C GLU A 99 -5.84 -11.38 12.57
N ASP A 100 -6.89 -11.17 11.77
CA ASP A 100 -8.13 -10.53 12.24
C ASP A 100 -9.08 -11.46 13.04
N ASN A 101 -8.74 -12.76 13.11
CA ASN A 101 -9.48 -13.81 13.80
C ASN A 101 -10.94 -13.99 13.28
N ASP A 102 -11.20 -13.84 11.97
CA ASP A 102 -12.53 -14.03 11.38
C ASP A 102 -12.90 -15.51 11.11
N GLY A 103 -11.90 -16.39 11.14
CA GLY A 103 -11.99 -17.81 10.86
C GLY A 103 -11.65 -18.19 9.41
N VAL A 104 -10.84 -17.39 8.73
CA VAL A 104 -10.29 -17.63 7.40
C VAL A 104 -8.78 -17.37 7.49
N ASP A 105 -7.96 -18.32 7.03
CA ASP A 105 -6.51 -18.08 6.98
C ASP A 105 -6.19 -16.87 6.08
N ASP A 106 -5.23 -16.02 6.45
CA ASP A 106 -4.85 -14.81 5.70
C ASP A 106 -4.59 -15.11 4.22
N GLY A 107 -3.89 -16.22 3.95
CA GLY A 107 -3.58 -16.65 2.59
C GLY A 107 -4.79 -17.01 1.71
N ASP A 108 -5.99 -17.15 2.30
CA ASP A 108 -7.28 -17.37 1.64
C ASP A 108 -8.30 -16.23 1.93
N ASP A 109 -7.98 -15.25 2.80
CA ASP A 109 -8.78 -14.04 3.03
C ASP A 109 -8.58 -13.00 1.90
N VAL A 110 -9.35 -11.92 1.95
CA VAL A 110 -9.40 -10.84 0.97
C VAL A 110 -9.31 -9.47 1.64
N ASP A 111 -9.12 -9.45 2.95
CA ASP A 111 -9.00 -8.33 3.90
C ASP A 111 -8.49 -8.95 5.22
N ASP A 112 -7.23 -9.42 5.22
CA ASP A 112 -6.63 -10.26 6.28
C ASP A 112 -6.39 -9.52 7.61
N ASP A 113 -6.26 -8.19 7.58
CA ASP A 113 -6.16 -7.34 8.77
C ASP A 113 -7.50 -6.64 9.14
N ASN A 114 -8.50 -6.72 8.24
CA ASN A 114 -9.86 -6.18 8.37
C ASN A 114 -9.88 -4.66 8.60
N ASP A 115 -9.02 -3.95 7.86
CA ASP A 115 -8.90 -2.49 7.84
C ASP A 115 -9.91 -1.79 6.90
N ASP A 116 -10.82 -2.54 6.28
CA ASP A 116 -11.80 -2.14 5.24
C ASP A 116 -11.19 -1.89 3.84
N LYS A 117 -9.89 -2.14 3.64
CA LYS A 117 -9.25 -2.30 2.33
C LYS A 117 -9.32 -3.77 1.93
N VAL A 118 -8.64 -4.14 0.86
CA VAL A 118 -8.59 -5.54 0.42
C VAL A 118 -7.15 -5.80 0.07
N ASP A 119 -6.58 -6.98 0.35
CA ASP A 119 -5.12 -7.18 0.19
C ASP A 119 -4.66 -7.14 -1.27
N THR A 120 -5.61 -7.17 -2.21
CA THR A 120 -5.31 -6.83 -3.59
C THR A 120 -5.09 -5.34 -3.86
N GLU A 121 -5.61 -4.45 -3.05
CA GLU A 121 -5.54 -2.98 -3.11
C GLU A 121 -4.50 -2.40 -2.13
N GLU A 122 -4.14 -3.11 -1.05
CA GLU A 122 -3.22 -2.69 0.04
C GLU A 122 -1.73 -2.58 -0.31
N ASN A 123 -1.38 -2.46 -1.58
CA ASN A 123 0.02 -2.41 -2.02
C ASN A 123 0.11 -1.87 -3.46
N GLN A 124 -0.93 -1.17 -3.93
CA GLN A 124 -1.00 -0.72 -5.32
C GLN A 124 -0.50 0.70 -5.54
N PHE A 125 -0.56 1.55 -4.51
CA PHE A 125 -0.21 2.97 -4.59
C PHE A 125 0.42 3.37 -3.25
N GLU A 126 1.75 3.21 -3.14
CA GLU A 126 2.54 3.61 -1.95
C GLU A 126 2.48 5.14 -1.77
N ASP A 127 2.39 5.89 -2.88
CA ASP A 127 2.25 7.35 -2.89
C ASP A 127 0.82 7.74 -3.35
N ASP A 128 -0.19 7.70 -2.47
CA ASP A 128 -1.60 8.09 -2.75
C ASP A 128 -2.15 8.98 -1.62
N LEU A 129 -1.82 10.27 -1.67
CA LEU A 129 -2.03 11.25 -0.58
C LEU A 129 -3.50 11.41 -0.16
N ASP A 130 -4.44 11.22 -1.09
CA ASP A 130 -5.87 11.37 -0.84
C ASP A 130 -6.66 10.05 -0.79
N GLU A 131 -5.96 8.92 -0.91
CA GLU A 131 -6.48 7.56 -0.93
C GLU A 131 -7.59 7.36 -1.98
N ASP A 132 -7.55 8.04 -3.14
CA ASP A 132 -8.57 7.91 -4.20
C ASP A 132 -8.35 6.72 -5.15
N GLY A 133 -7.23 6.01 -4.97
CA GLY A 133 -6.82 4.85 -5.75
C GLY A 133 -6.06 5.23 -7.01
N GLN A 134 -5.35 6.36 -6.97
CA GLN A 134 -4.49 6.87 -8.01
C GLN A 134 -3.19 7.39 -7.40
N ASP A 135 -2.10 6.70 -7.70
CA ASP A 135 -0.74 7.15 -7.37
C ASP A 135 -0.47 8.61 -7.82
N ASN A 136 0.14 9.41 -6.94
CA ASN A 136 0.45 10.82 -7.11
C ASN A 136 1.23 11.10 -8.43
N GLU A 137 2.03 10.15 -8.96
CA GLU A 137 2.74 10.32 -10.25
C GLU A 137 1.75 10.45 -11.44
N ILE A 138 0.52 9.97 -11.29
CA ILE A 138 -0.52 9.96 -12.33
C ILE A 138 -1.78 10.76 -11.98
N ASP A 139 -2.00 11.09 -10.71
CA ASP A 139 -3.03 12.04 -10.31
C ASP A 139 -2.72 13.46 -10.84
N GLN A 140 -3.69 14.34 -10.74
CA GLN A 140 -3.66 15.74 -11.12
C GLN A 140 -4.11 16.65 -9.98
N ASP A 141 -4.50 16.07 -8.84
CA ASP A 141 -5.06 16.71 -7.64
C ASP A 141 -4.76 15.81 -6.41
N ASP A 142 -3.49 15.72 -6.00
CA ASP A 142 -2.95 14.73 -5.03
C ASP A 142 -3.64 14.75 -3.64
N ASP A 143 -4.19 15.89 -3.19
CA ASP A 143 -4.97 16.04 -1.95
C ASP A 143 -6.50 16.10 -2.14
N ASN A 144 -6.96 16.02 -3.39
CA ASN A 144 -8.33 16.22 -3.83
C ASN A 144 -9.02 17.51 -3.27
N ASP A 145 -8.29 18.60 -2.99
CA ASP A 145 -8.87 19.87 -2.51
C ASP A 145 -9.57 20.68 -3.60
N GLY A 146 -9.31 20.31 -4.86
CA GLY A 146 -9.88 20.88 -6.07
C GLY A 146 -9.04 21.98 -6.70
N THR A 147 -7.81 22.14 -6.26
CA THR A 147 -6.72 22.81 -6.97
C THR A 147 -6.15 21.78 -7.97
N LEU A 148 -4.92 21.86 -8.40
CA LEU A 148 -4.30 20.87 -9.30
C LEU A 148 -2.83 21.00 -8.98
N ASP A 149 -2.06 19.93 -8.86
CA ASP A 149 -0.64 19.97 -8.43
C ASP A 149 0.17 20.97 -9.26
N SER A 150 -0.15 21.11 -10.56
CA SER A 150 0.50 22.12 -11.44
C SER A 150 0.29 23.61 -11.04
N GLU A 151 -0.70 23.90 -10.21
CA GLU A 151 -1.06 25.20 -9.65
C GLU A 151 -1.10 25.19 -8.11
N ASP A 152 -0.78 24.06 -7.48
CA ASP A 152 -0.80 23.87 -6.03
C ASP A 152 0.52 24.26 -5.35
N SER A 153 0.46 24.42 -4.04
CA SER A 153 1.62 24.69 -3.20
C SER A 153 1.43 24.17 -1.77
N ASP A 154 0.56 23.18 -1.62
CA ASP A 154 0.15 22.51 -0.37
C ASP A 154 -0.42 21.15 -0.81
N ASP A 155 0.44 20.20 -1.21
CA ASP A 155 0.09 18.95 -1.91
C ASP A 155 -0.51 17.85 -1.01
N ASP A 156 -0.35 17.93 0.30
CA ASP A 156 -1.03 17.10 1.31
C ASP A 156 -2.19 17.85 2.03
N ASN A 157 -2.27 19.17 1.84
CA ASN A 157 -3.22 20.10 2.44
C ASN A 157 -3.28 20.02 3.99
N ASP A 158 -2.12 20.05 4.64
CA ASP A 158 -1.96 20.14 6.09
C ASP A 158 -2.02 21.58 6.68
N GLU A 159 -2.15 22.59 5.80
CA GLU A 159 -2.08 24.04 6.07
C GLU A 159 -0.66 24.66 6.13
N VAL A 160 0.38 23.93 5.71
CA VAL A 160 1.75 24.39 5.49
C VAL A 160 1.91 24.64 3.96
N GLU A 161 3.10 24.92 3.45
CA GLU A 161 3.29 25.12 2.00
C GLU A 161 4.52 24.28 1.67
N ASP A 162 4.52 23.47 0.60
CA ASP A 162 5.54 22.46 0.25
C ASP A 162 6.97 23.00 0.48
N ALA A 163 7.20 24.24 0.03
CA ALA A 163 8.52 24.88 0.10
C ALA A 163 9.06 25.16 1.52
N GLU A 164 8.20 25.12 2.53
CA GLU A 164 8.50 25.30 3.95
C GLU A 164 7.92 24.17 4.81
N ASP A 165 7.41 23.12 4.16
CA ASP A 165 6.94 21.91 4.81
C ASP A 165 8.11 21.14 5.38
N PRO A 166 8.04 20.72 6.65
CA PRO A 166 8.94 19.71 7.16
C PRO A 166 8.46 18.27 6.89
N ASP A 167 7.28 18.03 6.33
CA ASP A 167 6.59 16.73 6.19
C ASP A 167 5.74 16.79 4.89
N ASP A 168 6.42 16.88 3.73
CA ASP A 168 5.81 17.21 2.41
C ASP A 168 4.82 16.16 1.91
N ASP A 169 4.96 14.90 2.34
CA ASP A 169 4.10 13.77 1.97
C ASP A 169 3.09 13.39 3.06
N GLY A 170 2.99 14.17 4.13
CA GLY A 170 1.96 14.04 5.16
C GLY A 170 1.93 12.69 5.86
N ASP A 171 3.06 11.97 5.90
CA ASP A 171 3.21 10.62 6.47
C ASP A 171 3.48 10.64 7.98
N GLU A 172 3.50 11.84 8.59
CA GLU A 172 3.82 12.12 9.99
C GLU A 172 5.32 12.00 10.35
N VAL A 173 6.20 11.92 9.35
CA VAL A 173 7.67 11.94 9.44
C VAL A 173 8.22 13.25 8.91
N GLU A 174 9.23 13.80 9.59
CA GLU A 174 9.88 15.00 9.04
C GLU A 174 10.82 14.61 7.87
N ASP A 175 10.81 15.33 6.74
CA ASP A 175 11.77 15.30 5.59
C ASP A 175 13.24 15.13 6.03
N ALA A 176 13.55 15.64 7.20
CA ALA A 176 14.90 15.67 7.76
C ALA A 176 15.32 14.34 8.41
N GLU A 177 14.35 13.52 8.80
CA GLU A 177 14.51 12.19 9.38
C GLU A 177 14.33 11.08 8.32
N GLU A 178 13.76 11.40 7.15
CA GLU A 178 13.77 10.52 5.97
C GLU A 178 15.20 10.20 5.44
N GLU A 179 15.43 8.96 5.01
CA GLU A 179 16.70 8.48 4.45
C GLU A 179 16.89 8.83 2.95
N ILE A 180 16.78 10.11 2.57
CA ILE A 180 17.14 10.62 1.21
C ILE A 180 16.50 9.81 0.06
N GLU A 181 15.18 9.75 -0.02
CA GLU A 181 14.53 9.64 -1.32
C GLU A 181 14.65 11.02 -2.01
N ASP A 182 15.33 11.06 -3.15
CA ASP A 182 15.34 12.26 -4.01
C ASP A 182 13.99 12.27 -4.73
N HIS A 183 12.93 12.74 -4.07
CA HIS A 183 11.69 13.21 -4.70
C HIS A 183 12.00 14.49 -5.51
N GLY A 184 12.89 14.30 -6.49
CA GLY A 184 13.40 15.33 -7.36
C GLY A 184 12.41 15.60 -8.49
N GLY A 185 11.45 16.48 -8.25
CA GLY A 185 10.57 17.04 -9.27
C GLY A 185 10.45 18.56 -9.19
N GLU A 186 11.26 19.29 -9.98
CA GLU A 186 11.09 20.75 -10.23
C GLU A 186 9.73 21.14 -10.83
#